data_AF-B9K8L0-F1
#
_entry.id   AF-B9K8L0-F1
#
_cell.length_a   1.000
_cell.length_b   1.000
_cell.length_c   1.000
_cell.angle_alpha   90.00
_cell.angle_beta   90.00
_cell.angle_gamma   90.00
#
_symmetry.space_group_name_H-M   'P 1'
#
loop_
_entity.id
_entity.type
_entity.pdbx_description
1 polymer ?
#
loop_
_entity_poly.entity_id
_entity_poly.type
_entity_poly.pdbx_seq_one_letter_code
_entity_poly.pdbx_strand_id
1 'polypeptide(L)'
;MYVRIDRRKLPCVETEGTVLCTTCGNSYQIEPRQKLHSIIVTTCPHCGHQNINVVTNSIRFIEEVISKIERLKQDLLELKRSLEIEMQQNGFVDNYPEVFKADDGKQPEPKLL
;
A
#
# COMPACT_ATOMS: atom_id res chain seq x y z
N MET A 1 -9.11 34.55 24.92
CA MET A 1 -7.80 34.40 24.24
C MET A 1 -7.67 32.97 23.77
N TYR A 2 -7.46 32.72 22.47
CA TYR A 2 -7.18 31.37 21.97
C TYR A 2 -5.66 31.18 21.90
N VAL A 3 -5.14 30.22 22.66
CA VAL A 3 -3.73 29.84 22.59
C VAL A 3 -3.51 29.03 21.31
N ARG A 4 -2.64 29.49 20.41
CA ARG A 4 -2.22 28.71 19.24
C ARG A 4 -1.14 27.71 19.67
N ILE A 5 -1.42 26.43 19.54
CA ILE A 5 -0.47 25.35 19.86
C ILE A 5 0.11 24.82 18.54
N ASP A 6 1.44 24.74 18.46
CA ASP A 6 2.14 24.06 17.37
C ASP A 6 2.09 22.55 17.58
N ARG A 7 1.34 21.86 16.73
CA ARG A 7 1.13 20.40 16.83
C ARG A 7 2.40 19.59 16.65
N ARG A 8 3.44 20.14 16.00
CA ARG A 8 4.72 19.44 15.78
C ARG A 8 5.54 19.28 17.06
N LYS A 9 5.20 20.05 18.10
CA LYS A 9 5.87 20.02 19.40
C LYS A 9 5.17 19.11 20.42
N LEU A 10 4.04 18.52 20.04
CA LEU A 10 3.29 17.64 20.91
C LEU A 10 3.79 16.19 20.78
N PRO A 11 3.85 15.42 21.88
CA PRO A 11 4.16 14.01 21.82
C PRO A 11 3.12 13.24 20.99
N CYS A 12 3.59 12.24 20.23
CA CYS A 12 2.76 11.41 19.38
C CYS A 12 2.38 10.12 20.10
N VAL A 13 1.14 9.67 19.89
CA VAL A 13 0.61 8.41 20.40
C VAL A 13 -0.06 7.65 19.26
N GLU A 14 0.07 6.32 19.25
CA GLU A 14 -0.57 5.49 18.24
C GLU A 14 -2.10 5.39 18.47
N THR A 15 -2.87 5.07 17.44
CA THR A 15 -4.35 4.93 17.49
C THR A 15 -4.86 3.84 18.43
N GLU A 16 -4.00 2.87 18.75
CA GLU A 16 -4.23 1.77 19.70
C GLU A 16 -3.35 1.95 20.96
N GLY A 17 -2.86 3.17 21.15
CA GLY A 17 -1.60 3.43 21.81
C GLY A 17 -1.62 3.44 23.34
N THR A 18 -0.41 3.27 23.86
CA THR A 18 -0.04 3.60 25.23
C THR A 18 0.55 5.01 25.25
N VAL A 19 0.13 5.83 26.20
CA VAL A 19 0.61 7.21 26.39
C VAL A 19 1.69 7.21 27.47
N LEU A 20 2.80 7.88 27.21
CA LEU A 20 3.81 8.18 28.23
C LEU A 20 3.46 9.49 28.93
N CYS A 21 3.34 9.48 30.26
CA CYS A 21 3.14 10.72 31.01
C CYS A 21 4.44 11.53 31.03
N THR A 22 4.38 12.79 30.60
CA THR A 22 5.54 13.71 30.60
C THR A 22 6.00 14.10 32.00
N THR A 23 5.15 13.90 33.02
CA THR A 23 5.40 14.36 34.39
C THR A 23 5.98 13.26 35.26
N CYS A 24 5.38 12.07 35.26
CA CYS A 24 5.84 10.96 36.11
C CYS A 24 6.61 9.87 35.34
N GLY A 25 6.67 9.94 34.01
CA GLY A 25 7.37 8.96 33.18
C GLY A 25 6.67 7.60 33.07
N ASN A 26 5.52 7.40 33.71
CA ASN A 26 4.76 6.16 33.60
C ASN A 26 3.96 6.12 32.30
N SER A 27 3.90 4.94 31.69
CA SER A 27 3.09 4.66 30.52
C SER A 27 1.71 4.11 30.93
N TYR A 28 0.66 4.50 30.23
CA TYR A 28 -0.72 4.07 30.50
C TYR A 28 -1.53 3.93 29.21
N GLN A 29 -2.49 3.02 29.20
CA GLN A 29 -3.34 2.78 28.04
C GLN A 29 -4.44 3.83 27.93
N ILE A 30 -4.80 4.18 26.70
CA ILE A 30 -5.96 5.02 26.38
C ILE A 30 -6.95 4.25 25.54
N GLU A 31 -8.16 4.77 25.42
CA GLU A 31 -9.20 4.10 24.64
C GLU A 31 -8.73 3.86 23.19
N PRO A 32 -8.85 2.60 22.71
CA PRO A 32 -8.55 2.28 21.33
C PRO A 32 -9.56 2.98 20.42
N ARG A 33 -9.12 3.35 19.20
CA ARG A 33 -9.92 4.03 18.15
C ARG A 33 -10.05 5.55 18.31
N GLN A 34 -8.97 6.20 18.70
CA GLN A 34 -8.89 7.66 18.59
C GLN A 34 -8.90 8.14 17.14
N LYS A 35 -9.45 9.34 16.88
CA LYS A 35 -9.47 9.91 15.53
C LYS A 35 -8.04 10.25 15.08
N LEU A 36 -7.63 9.77 13.90
CA LEU A 36 -6.32 10.08 13.34
C LEU A 36 -6.07 11.58 13.20
N HIS A 37 -4.84 12.01 13.47
CA HIS A 37 -4.37 13.40 13.43
C HIS A 37 -5.15 14.36 14.34
N SER A 38 -5.89 13.83 15.30
CA SER A 38 -6.55 14.62 16.34
C SER A 38 -5.60 14.88 17.51
N ILE A 39 -5.85 15.98 18.22
CA ILE A 39 -5.24 16.25 19.52
C ILE A 39 -6.15 15.63 20.58
N ILE A 40 -5.59 14.84 21.47
CA ILE A 40 -6.30 14.29 22.63
C ILE A 40 -5.68 14.82 23.91
N VAL A 41 -6.53 15.01 24.93
CA VAL A 41 -6.10 15.35 26.28
C VAL A 41 -6.44 14.19 27.19
N THR A 42 -5.43 13.66 27.87
CA THR A 42 -5.54 12.43 28.67
C THR A 42 -5.00 12.67 30.07
N THR A 43 -5.72 12.19 31.09
CA THR A 43 -5.27 12.31 32.48
C THR A 43 -4.47 11.07 32.87
N CYS A 44 -3.25 11.27 33.37
CA CYS A 44 -2.41 10.17 33.83
C CYS A 44 -3.02 9.53 35.09
N PRO A 45 -3.27 8.21 35.11
CA PRO A 45 -3.85 7.53 36.26
C PRO A 45 -2.89 7.45 37.45
N HIS A 46 -1.57 7.59 37.23
CA HIS A 46 -0.56 7.47 38.29
C HIS A 46 -0.31 8.78 39.05
N CYS A 47 -0.39 9.93 38.37
CA CYS A 47 -0.05 11.23 38.98
C CYS A 47 -1.14 12.30 38.82
N GLY A 48 -2.23 12.01 38.11
CA GLY A 48 -3.32 12.96 37.88
C GLY A 48 -3.02 14.08 36.87
N HIS A 49 -1.82 14.12 36.29
CA HIS A 49 -1.44 15.18 35.35
C HIS A 49 -2.12 15.01 33.98
N GLN A 50 -2.55 16.12 33.38
CA GLN A 50 -3.11 16.13 32.03
C GLN A 50 -1.99 16.16 30.98
N ASN A 51 -2.03 15.24 30.02
CA ASN A 51 -1.10 15.17 28.91
C ASN A 51 -1.83 15.53 27.62
N ILE A 52 -1.16 16.25 26.74
CA ILE A 52 -1.68 16.60 25.41
C ILE A 52 -0.88 15.81 24.38
N ASN A 53 -1.56 15.01 23.57
CA ASN A 53 -0.93 14.12 22.61
C ASN A 53 -1.56 14.25 21.23
N VAL A 54 -0.81 13.91 20.19
CA VAL A 54 -1.30 13.83 18.80
C VAL A 54 -1.43 12.37 18.40
N VAL A 55 -2.61 12.01 17.91
CA VAL A 55 -2.91 10.64 17.47
C VAL A 55 -2.33 10.40 16.08
N THR A 56 -1.57 9.32 15.94
CA THR A 56 -0.89 8.91 14.71
C THR A 56 -1.19 7.44 14.40
N ASN A 57 -0.97 7.02 13.15
CA ASN A 57 -1.11 5.61 12.77
C ASN A 57 -0.07 4.76 13.52
N SER A 58 -0.44 3.52 13.83
CA SER A 58 0.55 2.55 14.30
C SER A 58 1.59 2.28 13.23
N ILE A 59 2.87 2.21 13.60
CA ILE A 59 3.96 1.87 12.66
C ILE A 59 3.67 0.52 12.00
N ARG A 60 3.18 -0.46 12.77
CA ARG A 60 2.81 -1.77 12.25
C ARG A 60 1.71 -1.69 11.19
N PHE A 61 0.71 -0.85 11.40
CA PHE A 61 -0.34 -0.63 10.40
C PHE A 61 0.24 -0.02 9.10
N ILE A 62 1.18 0.91 9.21
CA ILE A 62 1.87 1.50 8.06
C ILE A 62 2.64 0.41 7.29
N GLU A 63 3.40 -0.43 7.99
CA GLU A 63 4.15 -1.54 7.39
C GLU A 63 3.23 -2.56 6.69
N GLU A 64 2.12 -2.92 7.33
CA GLU A 64 1.11 -3.82 6.74
C GLU A 64 0.51 -3.26 5.45
N VAL A 65 0.23 -1.95 5.41
CA VAL A 65 -0.27 -1.27 4.20
C VAL A 65 0.79 -1.22 3.11
N ILE A 66 2.05 -0.92 3.44
CA ILE A 66 3.17 -0.94 2.49
C ILE A 66 3.30 -2.32 1.84
N SER A 67 3.27 -3.40 2.64
CA SER A 67 3.35 -4.77 2.13
C SER A 67 2.21 -5.10 1.15
N LYS A 68 0.99 -4.62 1.42
CA LYS A 68 -0.16 -4.81 0.52
C LYS A 68 0.03 -4.06 -0.81
N ILE A 69 0.55 -2.83 -0.76
CA ILE A 69 0.86 -2.03 -1.96
C ILE A 69 1.90 -2.72 -2.83
N GLU A 70 2.93 -3.31 -2.22
CA GLU A 70 3.97 -4.03 -2.95
C GLU A 70 3.42 -5.27 -3.67
N ARG A 71 2.52 -6.03 -3.04
CA ARG A 71 1.85 -7.17 -3.69
C ARG A 71 1.01 -6.73 -4.88
N LEU A 72 0.18 -5.71 -4.70
CA LEU A 72 -0.64 -5.14 -5.80
C LEU A 72 0.21 -4.67 -6.97
N LYS A 73 1.39 -4.11 -6.69
CA LYS A 73 2.34 -3.72 -7.74
C LYS A 73 2.86 -4.92 -8.52
N GLN A 74 3.15 -6.05 -7.87
CA GLN A 74 3.58 -7.27 -8.56
C GLN A 74 2.45 -7.85 -9.43
N ASP A 75 1.23 -7.94 -8.88
CA ASP A 75 0.06 -8.44 -9.62
C ASP A 75 -0.19 -7.61 -10.90
N LEU A 76 -0.06 -6.29 -10.82
CA LEU A 76 -0.19 -5.40 -11.97
C LEU A 76 0.91 -5.62 -13.02
N LEU A 77 2.14 -5.90 -12.60
CA LEU A 77 3.24 -6.18 -13.52
C LEU A 77 3.05 -7.52 -14.23
N GLU A 78 2.57 -8.54 -13.52
CA GLU A 78 2.21 -9.83 -14.11
C GLU A 78 1.08 -9.70 -15.12
N LEU A 79 0.02 -8.97 -14.77
CA LEU A 79 -1.10 -8.73 -15.68
C LEU A 79 -0.67 -7.98 -16.94
N LYS A 80 0.20 -6.98 -16.80
CA LYS A 80 0.78 -6.26 -17.95
C LYS A 80 1.51 -7.22 -18.89
N ARG A 81 2.35 -8.12 -18.34
CA ARG A 81 3.09 -9.09 -19.14
C ARG A 81 2.15 -10.06 -19.86
N SER A 82 1.10 -10.53 -19.19
CA SER A 82 0.10 -11.40 -19.82
C SER A 82 -0.61 -10.71 -21.00
N LEU A 83 -0.97 -9.44 -20.84
CA LEU A 83 -1.59 -8.64 -21.90
C LEU A 83 -0.64 -8.44 -23.10
N GLU A 84 0.66 -8.18 -22.85
CA GLU A 84 1.66 -8.06 -23.92
C GLU A 84 1.78 -9.35 -24.74
N ILE A 85 1.73 -10.52 -24.09
CA ILE A 85 1.75 -11.83 -24.77
C ILE A 85 0.49 -12.01 -25.62
N GLU A 86 -0.69 -11.72 -25.09
CA GLU A 86 -1.96 -11.86 -25.81
C GLU A 86 -2.01 -10.93 -27.03
N MET A 87 -1.54 -9.68 -26.88
CA MET A 87 -1.44 -8.74 -28.00
C MET A 87 -0.48 -9.22 -29.08
N GLN A 88 0.66 -9.82 -28.71
CA GLN A 88 1.58 -10.42 -29.67
C GLN A 88 0.90 -11.59 -30.40
N GLN A 89 0.29 -12.52 -29.68
CA GLN A 89 -0.39 -13.67 -30.26
C GLN A 89 -1.50 -13.27 -31.24
N ASN A 90 -2.32 -12.29 -30.87
CA ASN A 90 -3.38 -11.76 -31.73
C ASN A 90 -2.83 -10.91 -32.89
N GLY A 91 -1.64 -10.34 -32.75
CA GLY A 91 -0.96 -9.56 -33.79
C GLY A 91 -0.30 -10.39 -34.90
N PHE A 92 -0.13 -11.70 -34.71
CA PHE A 92 0.40 -12.62 -35.73
C PHE A 92 -0.69 -13.34 -36.54
N VAL A 93 -1.97 -13.03 -36.31
CA VAL A 93 -3.10 -13.60 -37.05
C VAL A 93 -3.56 -12.62 -38.12
N ASP A 94 -2.90 -12.67 -39.27
CA ASP A 94 -3.40 -12.02 -40.47
C ASP A 94 -4.49 -12.90 -41.12
N ASN A 95 -5.66 -12.32 -41.40
CA ASN A 95 -6.70 -12.99 -42.19
C ASN A 95 -6.31 -13.00 -43.68
N TYR A 96 -5.42 -13.91 -44.08
CA TYR A 96 -5.11 -14.14 -45.48
C TYR A 96 -6.24 -14.92 -46.18
N PRO A 97 -6.53 -14.63 -47.47
CA PRO A 97 -7.43 -15.46 -48.26
C PRO A 97 -6.94 -16.92 -48.31
N GLU A 98 -7.86 -17.89 -48.37
CA GLU A 98 -7.54 -19.33 -48.27
C GLU A 98 -6.52 -19.82 -49.29
N VAL A 99 -6.33 -19.10 -50.39
CA VAL A 99 -5.31 -19.38 -51.43
C VAL A 99 -3.86 -19.33 -50.91
N PHE A 100 -3.62 -18.72 -49.74
CA PHE A 100 -2.32 -18.66 -49.09
C PHE A 100 -2.17 -19.66 -47.94
N LYS A 101 -3.19 -20.49 -47.64
CA LYS A 101 -3.01 -21.62 -46.71
C LYS A 101 -1.94 -22.52 -47.31
N ALA A 102 -0.85 -22.74 -46.57
CA ALA A 102 0.17 -23.69 -46.98
C ALA A 102 -0.50 -25.07 -47.10
N ASP A 103 -0.50 -25.65 -48.31
CA ASP A 103 -0.84 -27.05 -48.49
C ASP A 103 0.27 -27.86 -47.79
N ASP A 104 0.03 -28.30 -46.55
CA ASP A 104 0.95 -29.11 -45.74
C ASP A 104 1.38 -30.43 -46.44
N GLY A 105 0.78 -30.77 -47.59
CA GLY A 105 1.05 -31.97 -48.39
C GLY A 105 1.98 -31.79 -49.61
N LYS A 106 2.49 -30.60 -49.92
CA LYS A 106 3.40 -30.40 -51.06
C LYS A 106 4.66 -29.64 -50.67
N GLN A 107 5.69 -30.37 -50.27
CA GLN A 107 7.05 -29.82 -50.32
C GLN A 107 7.43 -29.57 -51.78
N PRO A 108 7.85 -28.36 -52.17
CA PRO A 108 8.46 -28.14 -53.47
C PRO A 108 9.81 -28.86 -53.51
N GLU A 109 9.99 -29.76 -54.46
CA GLU A 109 11.31 -30.38 -54.69
C GLU A 109 12.34 -29.29 -54.98
N PRO A 110 13.49 -29.27 -54.28
CA PRO A 110 14.52 -28.29 -54.54
C PRO A 110 15.05 -28.50 -55.95
N LYS A 111 14.92 -27.49 -56.81
CA LYS A 111 15.65 -27.45 -58.08
C LYS A 111 17.13 -27.33 -57.75
N LEU A 112 17.85 -28.45 -57.85
CA LEU A 112 19.30 -28.46 -57.87
C LEU A 112 19.75 -27.69 -59.11
N LEU A 113 20.38 -26.53 -58.88
CA LEU A 113 21.19 -25.82 -59.88
C LEU A 113 22.53 -26.52 -60.06
#